data_AF-A0A9W6S3V6-F1
#
_entry.id   AF-A0A9W6S3V6-F1
#
_cell.length_a   1.000
_cell.length_b   1.000
_cell.length_c   1.000
_cell.angle_alpha   90.00
_cell.angle_beta   90.00
_cell.angle_gamma   90.00
#
_symmetry.space_group_name_H-M   'P 1'
#
loop_
_entity.id
_entity.type
_entity.pdbx_description
1 polymer ?
#
loop_
_entity_poly.entity_id
_entity_poly.type
_entity_poly.pdbx_seq_one_letter_code
_entity_poly.pdbx_strand_id
1 'polypeptide(L)'
;MTTETGELRDLPTLTPGPAELADLELLLNGAFQPLTGFLGAVDAATVAAAGRLSDGTPWPVPVTLAVPEDLVKEERLILTDPEGVPLAVLTAAEAWKEPAPAPDADPLPEPAPSGWRMAGPVTPLRTPEHGPFRGLRVPPDEVRLELAGAPALAVATRTPLHRRQLGQLRQLAEKLGARVLVLPLLGEGGHDALVRAVLSVRRELPGDALVVPVPLAERHGRELLLTAHVAAAYGATHLFAPSFTAADEEAAPLTLAAPEPWAFDESLDVWRPTAKIDPDDVRDEPTDEELADLLDRGEEIPEWFTTPAVAEELRRAHPPRHRRGVTVFFTGLSGSGKSTLARGLSDMLVERGGRTVTLLDGDVVRRLLSAGLTFSREDRDLNIRRIGYVAAEITRHGGVAVCAPIAPYTATRAEVRRMVEAAGDFVLVHVSTPLAECERRDRKGLYAKARAGVIPEFTGISDPYEAPEDADLTIDTSGLSPHDAVTRVFDHLVAGGWVRTG
;
A
#
# COMPACT_ATOMS: atom_id res chain seq x y z
N MET A 1 -23.17 29.81 -23.55
CA MET A 1 -22.72 29.21 -22.27
C MET A 1 -23.73 28.24 -21.65
N THR A 2 -24.89 27.95 -22.26
CA THR A 2 -25.89 27.02 -21.70
C THR A 2 -26.02 25.67 -22.43
N THR A 3 -25.32 25.47 -23.55
CA THR A 3 -25.37 24.23 -24.35
C THR A 3 -24.33 23.19 -23.92
N GLU A 4 -23.07 23.56 -23.67
CA GLU A 4 -22.02 22.61 -23.21
C GLU A 4 -22.33 21.99 -21.84
N THR A 5 -22.93 22.74 -20.92
CA THR A 5 -23.23 22.24 -19.57
C THR A 5 -24.41 21.26 -19.55
N GLY A 6 -25.26 21.29 -20.59
CA GLY A 6 -26.33 20.30 -20.77
C GLY A 6 -25.80 18.99 -21.32
N GLU A 7 -24.88 19.04 -22.29
CA GLU A 7 -24.28 17.86 -22.93
C GLU A 7 -23.43 17.02 -21.97
N LEU A 8 -22.84 17.60 -20.93
CA LEU A 8 -22.06 16.86 -19.93
C LEU A 8 -22.94 16.11 -18.91
N ARG A 9 -24.18 16.56 -18.64
CA ARG A 9 -25.00 15.97 -17.57
C ARG A 9 -25.49 14.57 -17.87
N ASP A 10 -25.64 14.25 -19.16
CA ASP A 10 -26.20 12.98 -19.61
C ASP A 10 -25.10 11.96 -19.96
N LEU A 11 -23.82 12.34 -19.84
CA LEU A 11 -22.71 11.41 -20.11
C LEU A 11 -22.54 10.40 -18.96
N PRO A 12 -22.24 9.14 -19.28
CA PRO A 12 -21.86 8.15 -18.28
C PRO A 12 -20.57 8.55 -17.56
N THR A 13 -20.49 8.16 -16.29
CA THR A 13 -19.38 8.48 -15.40
C THR A 13 -18.58 7.23 -15.05
N LEU A 14 -17.27 7.39 -14.97
CA LEU A 14 -16.35 6.37 -14.47
C LEU A 14 -15.45 6.98 -13.40
N THR A 15 -15.25 6.28 -12.30
CA THR A 15 -14.21 6.57 -11.32
C THR A 15 -13.06 5.58 -11.58
N PRO A 16 -11.90 6.04 -12.07
CA PRO A 16 -10.74 5.16 -12.29
C PRO A 16 -10.23 4.51 -10.99
N GLY A 17 -9.48 3.42 -11.10
CA GLY A 17 -8.76 2.86 -9.95
C GLY A 17 -7.67 3.82 -9.42
N PRO A 18 -7.11 3.60 -8.23
CA PRO A 18 -6.14 4.53 -7.62
C PRO A 18 -4.94 4.85 -8.52
N ALA A 19 -4.36 3.83 -9.16
CA ALA A 19 -3.22 4.01 -10.06
C ALA A 19 -3.59 4.76 -11.36
N GLU A 20 -4.78 4.52 -11.90
CA GLU A 20 -5.27 5.17 -13.14
C GLU A 20 -5.73 6.59 -12.87
N LEU A 21 -6.24 6.86 -11.66
CA LEU A 21 -6.54 8.20 -11.19
C LEU A 21 -5.25 9.01 -11.06
N ALA A 22 -4.19 8.44 -10.49
CA ALA A 22 -2.87 9.06 -10.46
C ALA A 22 -2.35 9.39 -11.86
N ASP A 23 -2.46 8.44 -12.80
CA ASP A 23 -2.11 8.66 -14.22
C ASP A 23 -2.97 9.78 -14.85
N LEU A 24 -4.27 9.82 -14.56
CA LEU A 24 -5.16 10.90 -14.99
C LEU A 24 -4.67 12.26 -14.46
N GLU A 25 -4.32 12.38 -13.17
CA GLU A 25 -3.81 13.64 -12.61
C GLU A 25 -2.55 14.13 -13.36
N LEU A 26 -1.64 13.20 -13.71
CA LEU A 26 -0.40 13.50 -14.44
C LEU A 26 -0.62 13.81 -15.94
N LEU A 27 -1.66 13.24 -16.56
CA LEU A 27 -2.12 13.64 -17.88
C LEU A 27 -2.67 15.07 -17.86
N LEU A 28 -3.52 15.39 -16.88
CA LEU A 28 -4.20 16.69 -16.79
C LEU A 28 -3.24 17.83 -16.44
N ASN A 29 -2.25 17.61 -15.59
CA ASN A 29 -1.25 18.63 -15.24
C ASN A 29 -0.08 18.74 -16.24
N GLY A 30 -0.02 17.83 -17.23
CA GLY A 30 1.02 17.83 -18.27
C GLY A 30 2.35 17.20 -17.85
N ALA A 31 2.45 16.56 -16.68
CA ALA A 31 3.63 15.79 -16.29
C ALA A 31 3.85 14.57 -17.21
N PHE A 32 2.79 14.09 -17.87
CA PHE A 32 2.85 13.00 -18.84
C PHE A 32 2.95 13.42 -20.31
N GLN A 33 3.25 14.69 -20.60
CA GLN A 33 3.57 15.11 -21.96
C GLN A 33 4.67 14.21 -22.56
N PRO A 34 4.52 13.73 -23.82
CA PRO A 34 3.58 14.19 -24.83
C PRO A 34 2.19 13.50 -24.83
N LEU A 35 1.91 12.61 -23.86
CA LEU A 35 0.61 11.98 -23.79
C LEU A 35 -0.49 13.01 -23.53
N THR A 36 -1.61 12.84 -24.23
CA THR A 36 -2.81 13.67 -24.10
C THR A 36 -4.04 12.85 -23.68
N GLY A 37 -3.84 11.58 -23.35
CA GLY A 37 -4.89 10.62 -23.04
C GLY A 37 -4.36 9.23 -22.75
N PHE A 38 -5.28 8.29 -22.57
CA PHE A 38 -4.96 6.88 -22.34
C PHE A 38 -4.67 6.14 -23.66
N LEU A 39 -3.69 5.23 -23.61
CA LEU A 39 -3.15 4.54 -24.78
C LEU A 39 -4.06 3.43 -25.32
N GLY A 40 -4.11 3.33 -26.65
CA GLY A 40 -4.73 2.24 -27.39
C GLY A 40 -3.92 0.94 -27.33
N ALA A 41 -4.45 -0.14 -27.89
CA ALA A 41 -3.83 -1.47 -27.80
C ALA A 41 -2.42 -1.50 -28.41
N VAL A 42 -2.24 -0.84 -29.56
CA VAL A 42 -0.97 -0.82 -30.30
C VAL A 42 0.11 -0.04 -29.56
N ASP A 43 -0.22 1.16 -29.07
CA ASP A 43 0.73 1.97 -28.30
C ASP A 43 1.06 1.32 -26.96
N ALA A 44 0.07 0.79 -26.25
CA ALA A 44 0.30 0.09 -24.99
C ALA A 44 1.26 -1.11 -25.17
N ALA A 45 1.04 -1.93 -26.20
CA ALA A 45 1.91 -3.07 -26.50
C ALA A 45 3.33 -2.63 -26.94
N THR A 46 3.42 -1.57 -27.74
CA THR A 46 4.71 -1.06 -28.24
C THR A 46 5.53 -0.43 -27.11
N VAL A 47 4.87 0.30 -26.21
CA VAL A 47 5.49 0.85 -25.01
C VAL A 47 5.97 -0.26 -24.08
N ALA A 48 5.14 -1.26 -23.81
CA ALA A 48 5.54 -2.40 -22.98
C ALA A 48 6.78 -3.13 -23.56
N ALA A 49 6.81 -3.35 -24.88
CA ALA A 49 7.89 -4.06 -25.54
C ALA A 49 9.17 -3.23 -25.71
N ALA A 50 9.05 -1.95 -26.08
CA ALA A 50 10.16 -1.15 -26.58
C ALA A 50 10.38 0.17 -25.81
N GLY A 51 9.45 0.59 -24.96
CA GLY A 51 9.47 1.90 -24.30
C GLY A 51 9.33 3.07 -25.27
N ARG A 52 8.52 2.88 -26.31
CA ARG A 52 8.21 3.90 -27.30
C ARG A 52 6.77 3.76 -27.74
N LEU A 53 6.15 4.88 -28.11
CA LEU A 53 4.89 4.89 -28.83
C LEU A 53 5.07 4.33 -30.24
N SER A 54 3.96 3.99 -30.90
CA SER A 54 3.96 3.43 -32.26
C SER A 54 4.53 4.39 -33.32
N ASP A 55 4.56 5.69 -33.02
CA ASP A 55 5.20 6.72 -33.86
C ASP A 55 6.72 6.89 -33.61
N GLY A 56 7.28 6.13 -32.67
CA GLY A 56 8.70 6.14 -32.28
C GLY A 56 9.06 7.07 -31.12
N THR A 57 8.11 7.87 -30.63
CA THR A 57 8.30 8.78 -29.49
C THR A 57 8.68 7.99 -28.23
N PRO A 58 9.78 8.33 -27.52
CA PRO A 58 10.15 7.69 -26.27
C PRO A 58 9.06 7.83 -25.20
N TRP A 59 8.63 6.71 -24.62
CA TRP A 59 7.70 6.69 -23.50
C TRP A 59 7.83 5.39 -22.70
N PRO A 60 8.07 5.43 -21.38
CA PRO A 60 8.63 4.28 -20.67
C PRO A 60 7.61 3.24 -20.22
N VAL A 61 6.36 3.60 -19.91
CA VAL A 61 5.37 2.65 -19.34
C VAL A 61 3.98 2.82 -19.95
N PRO A 62 3.20 1.75 -20.15
CA PRO A 62 1.84 1.90 -20.67
C PRO A 62 0.94 2.68 -19.70
N VAL A 63 0.24 3.69 -20.20
CA VAL A 63 -0.77 4.46 -19.45
C VAL A 63 -2.13 4.13 -20.06
N THR A 64 -2.92 3.33 -19.36
CA THR A 64 -4.18 2.77 -19.90
C THR A 64 -5.29 2.85 -18.86
N LEU A 65 -6.55 2.86 -19.30
CA LEU A 65 -7.72 2.97 -18.43
C LEU A 65 -8.60 1.72 -18.57
N ALA A 66 -8.80 1.00 -17.48
CA ALA A 66 -9.76 -0.09 -17.36
C ALA A 66 -11.19 0.47 -17.34
N VAL A 67 -12.10 -0.22 -18.03
CA VAL A 67 -13.51 0.16 -18.09
C VAL A 67 -14.42 -1.05 -17.87
N PRO A 68 -15.55 -0.90 -17.17
CA PRO A 68 -16.63 -1.88 -17.18
C PRO A 68 -17.13 -2.20 -18.61
N GLU A 69 -17.59 -3.43 -18.83
CA GLU A 69 -18.04 -3.88 -20.17
C GLU A 69 -19.23 -3.07 -20.70
N ASP A 70 -20.10 -2.57 -19.81
CA ASP A 70 -21.25 -1.73 -20.16
C ASP A 70 -20.85 -0.34 -20.67
N LEU A 71 -19.65 0.15 -20.32
CA LEU A 71 -19.15 1.46 -20.79
C LEU A 71 -18.35 1.38 -22.09
N VAL A 72 -18.04 0.18 -22.60
CA VAL A 72 -17.19 -0.02 -23.80
C VAL A 72 -17.73 0.64 -25.07
N LYS A 73 -19.05 0.84 -25.16
CA LYS A 73 -19.72 1.41 -26.35
C LYS A 73 -19.88 2.92 -26.30
N GLU A 74 -19.51 3.55 -25.19
CA GLU A 74 -19.71 4.97 -24.97
C GLU A 74 -18.66 5.78 -25.74
N GLU A 75 -19.11 6.80 -26.47
CA GLU A 75 -18.22 7.67 -27.24
C GLU A 75 -17.48 8.68 -26.34
N ARG A 76 -18.07 9.02 -25.19
CA ARG A 76 -17.54 9.99 -24.25
C ARG A 76 -17.85 9.55 -22.82
N LEU A 77 -16.84 9.59 -21.96
CA LEU A 77 -16.96 9.28 -20.53
C LEU A 77 -16.52 10.48 -19.70
N ILE A 78 -17.24 10.76 -18.61
CA ILE A 78 -16.76 11.66 -17.57
C ILE A 78 -15.92 10.85 -16.58
N LEU A 79 -14.65 11.22 -16.44
CA LEU A 79 -13.76 10.67 -15.43
C LEU A 79 -13.91 11.48 -14.14
N THR A 80 -14.15 10.79 -13.04
CA THR A 80 -14.44 11.37 -11.72
C THR A 80 -13.43 10.96 -10.67
N ASP A 81 -13.30 11.75 -9.61
CA ASP A 81 -12.64 11.30 -8.37
C ASP A 81 -13.57 10.36 -7.55
N PRO A 82 -13.09 9.76 -6.44
CA PRO A 82 -13.89 8.87 -5.59
C PRO A 82 -15.13 9.52 -4.98
N GLU A 83 -15.17 10.86 -4.88
CA GLU A 83 -16.30 11.63 -4.41
C GLU A 83 -17.32 11.96 -5.52
N GLY A 84 -17.06 11.50 -6.75
CA GLY A 84 -17.92 11.72 -7.93
C GLY A 84 -17.73 13.09 -8.58
N VAL A 85 -16.66 13.81 -8.24
CA VAL A 85 -16.36 15.12 -8.82
C VAL A 85 -15.78 14.94 -10.22
N PRO A 86 -16.34 15.57 -11.26
CA PRO A 86 -15.89 15.36 -12.64
C PRO A 86 -14.57 16.08 -12.93
N LEU A 87 -13.51 15.31 -13.19
CA LEU A 87 -12.15 15.79 -13.44
C LEU A 87 -11.89 16.07 -14.92
N ALA A 88 -12.34 15.18 -15.81
CA ALA A 88 -12.06 15.26 -17.24
C ALA A 88 -13.14 14.55 -18.06
N VAL A 89 -13.16 14.82 -19.36
CA VAL A 89 -13.91 14.04 -20.36
C VAL A 89 -12.92 13.25 -21.20
N LEU A 90 -13.08 11.93 -21.22
CA LEU A 90 -12.42 11.06 -22.19
C LEU A 90 -13.28 10.99 -23.44
N THR A 91 -12.68 11.20 -24.61
CA THR A 91 -13.33 10.95 -25.92
C THR A 91 -12.81 9.62 -26.44
N ALA A 92 -13.67 8.59 -26.47
CA ALA A 92 -13.28 7.23 -26.80
C ALA A 92 -12.82 7.14 -28.27
N ALA A 93 -11.57 6.72 -28.47
CA ALA A 93 -11.01 6.45 -29.79
C ALA A 93 -10.96 4.94 -30.07
N GLU A 94 -10.73 4.14 -29.03
CA GLU A 94 -10.64 2.69 -29.11
C GLU A 94 -11.08 2.08 -27.77
N ALA A 95 -11.79 0.96 -27.82
CA ALA A 95 -11.96 0.07 -26.67
C ALA A 95 -11.46 -1.32 -27.05
N TRP A 96 -10.63 -1.91 -26.21
CA TRP A 96 -9.91 -3.14 -26.51
C TRP A 96 -9.88 -4.08 -25.31
N LYS A 97 -9.78 -5.38 -25.60
CA LYS A 97 -9.70 -6.41 -24.59
C LYS A 97 -8.25 -6.69 -24.27
N GLU A 98 -7.89 -6.52 -23.00
CA GLU A 98 -6.57 -6.84 -22.49
C GLU A 98 -6.28 -8.34 -22.72
N PRO A 99 -5.20 -8.68 -23.43
CA PRO A 99 -4.81 -10.06 -23.61
C PRO A 99 -4.41 -10.64 -22.25
N ALA A 100 -4.69 -11.93 -22.04
CA ALA A 100 -4.17 -12.62 -20.86
C ALA A 100 -2.63 -12.45 -20.84
N PRO A 101 -2.04 -12.12 -19.68
CA PRO A 101 -0.60 -11.93 -19.59
C PRO A 101 0.11 -13.20 -20.05
N ALA A 102 1.11 -13.04 -20.92
CA ALA A 102 1.99 -14.17 -21.25
C ALA A 102 2.76 -14.59 -19.98
N PRO A 103 3.14 -15.86 -19.83
CA PRO A 103 3.80 -16.36 -18.62
C PRO A 103 5.04 -15.57 -18.20
N ASP A 104 5.73 -14.96 -19.18
CA ASP A 104 7.00 -14.25 -19.01
C ASP A 104 6.91 -12.74 -19.32
N ALA A 105 5.70 -12.18 -19.53
CA ALA A 105 5.53 -10.75 -19.79
C ALA A 105 5.41 -9.97 -18.48
N ASP A 106 6.01 -8.78 -18.43
CA ASP A 106 5.71 -7.82 -17.36
C ASP A 106 4.20 -7.52 -17.40
N PRO A 107 3.46 -7.83 -16.33
CA PRO A 107 2.03 -7.60 -16.30
C PRO A 107 1.75 -6.10 -16.35
N LEU A 108 0.62 -5.74 -16.97
CA LEU A 108 0.09 -4.38 -16.83
C LEU A 108 -0.18 -4.10 -15.34
N PRO A 109 0.01 -2.85 -14.90
CA PRO A 109 0.13 -2.50 -13.48
C PRO A 109 -1.05 -2.93 -12.61
N GLU A 110 -2.25 -3.08 -13.19
CA GLU A 110 -3.34 -3.88 -12.63
C GLU A 110 -4.16 -4.47 -13.79
N PRO A 111 -4.53 -5.77 -13.74
CA PRO A 111 -5.41 -6.34 -14.76
C PRO A 111 -6.78 -5.70 -14.66
N ALA A 112 -7.35 -5.29 -15.80
CA ALA A 112 -8.70 -4.76 -15.83
C ALA A 112 -9.67 -5.82 -15.30
N PRO A 113 -10.49 -5.56 -14.25
CA PRO A 113 -11.38 -6.57 -13.67
C PRO A 113 -12.36 -7.16 -14.69
N SER A 114 -12.79 -6.35 -15.66
CA SER A 114 -13.64 -6.72 -16.80
C SER A 114 -12.84 -7.28 -17.99
N GLY A 115 -11.51 -7.14 -17.98
CA GLY A 115 -10.63 -7.36 -19.11
C GLY A 115 -10.71 -6.30 -20.21
N TRP A 116 -11.51 -5.24 -20.03
CA TRP A 116 -11.68 -4.18 -21.04
C TRP A 116 -10.93 -2.91 -20.67
N ARG A 117 -10.33 -2.29 -21.68
CA ARG A 117 -9.65 -1.00 -21.59
C ARG A 117 -10.21 -0.03 -22.62
N MET A 118 -10.15 1.26 -22.32
CA MET A 118 -10.57 2.34 -23.21
C MET A 118 -9.43 3.35 -23.39
N ALA A 119 -9.26 3.79 -24.63
CA ALA A 119 -8.25 4.73 -25.05
C ALA A 119 -8.87 5.96 -25.68
N GLY A 120 -8.14 7.07 -25.62
CA GLY A 120 -8.54 8.32 -26.24
C GLY A 120 -8.05 9.55 -25.48
N PRO A 121 -8.10 10.73 -26.12
CA PRO A 121 -7.69 11.97 -25.51
C PRO A 121 -8.58 12.34 -24.32
N VAL A 122 -7.97 12.95 -23.31
CA VAL A 122 -8.66 13.49 -22.14
C VAL A 122 -8.69 15.01 -22.19
N THR A 123 -9.87 15.60 -22.01
CA THR A 123 -10.06 17.05 -21.93
C THR A 123 -10.31 17.43 -20.47
N PRO A 124 -9.49 18.30 -19.85
CA PRO A 124 -9.68 18.69 -18.46
C PRO A 124 -10.99 19.46 -18.27
N LEU A 125 -11.72 19.13 -17.20
CA LEU A 125 -12.85 19.92 -16.71
C LEU A 125 -12.45 20.77 -15.50
N ARG A 126 -11.57 20.24 -14.66
CA ARG A 126 -11.02 20.91 -13.48
C ARG A 126 -9.68 20.32 -13.07
N THR A 127 -8.96 21.05 -12.23
CA THR A 127 -7.81 20.52 -11.50
C THR A 127 -8.29 19.57 -10.39
N PRO A 128 -7.64 18.41 -10.17
CA PRO A 128 -7.90 17.57 -8.99
C PRO A 128 -7.67 18.34 -7.68
N GLU A 129 -8.62 18.28 -6.75
CA GLU A 129 -8.58 19.06 -5.49
C GLU A 129 -8.71 18.20 -4.21
N HIS A 130 -8.50 16.88 -4.29
CA HIS A 130 -8.70 15.97 -3.15
C HIS A 130 -7.37 15.55 -2.47
N GLY A 131 -7.47 15.06 -1.23
CA GLY A 131 -6.36 14.46 -0.49
C GLY A 131 -5.43 15.40 0.31
N PRO A 132 -4.58 14.81 1.17
CA PRO A 132 -3.58 15.53 1.96
C PRO A 132 -2.45 16.09 1.09
N PHE A 133 -1.82 17.17 1.58
CA PHE A 133 -0.71 17.86 0.92
C PHE A 133 -0.99 18.39 -0.49
N ARG A 134 -2.27 18.47 -0.92
CA ARG A 134 -2.64 19.00 -2.24
C ARG A 134 -2.07 20.39 -2.53
N GLY A 135 -1.93 21.25 -1.50
CA GLY A 135 -1.34 22.58 -1.65
C GLY A 135 0.15 22.58 -1.99
N LEU A 136 0.82 21.41 -1.97
CA LEU A 136 2.21 21.24 -2.41
C LEU A 136 2.30 20.62 -3.81
N ARG A 137 1.20 20.14 -4.39
CA ARG A 137 1.15 19.50 -5.72
C ARG A 137 1.05 20.57 -6.82
N VAL A 138 2.07 21.41 -6.88
CA VAL A 138 2.19 22.52 -7.83
C VAL A 138 2.35 21.96 -9.26
N PRO A 139 1.71 22.52 -10.30
CA PRO A 139 1.81 21.98 -11.65
C PRO A 139 3.21 22.20 -12.28
N PRO A 140 3.62 21.35 -13.26
CA PRO A 140 4.94 21.40 -13.86
C PRO A 140 5.35 22.74 -14.51
N ASP A 141 4.41 23.52 -15.05
CA ASP A 141 4.68 24.83 -15.64
C ASP A 141 5.06 25.88 -14.60
N GLU A 142 4.38 25.91 -13.45
CA GLU A 142 4.74 26.77 -12.32
C GLU A 142 6.12 26.39 -11.74
N VAL A 143 6.38 25.09 -11.54
CA VAL A 143 7.68 24.63 -11.04
C VAL A 143 8.81 24.97 -12.01
N ARG A 144 8.58 24.85 -13.34
CA ARG A 144 9.55 25.28 -14.35
C ARG A 144 9.88 26.77 -14.28
N LEU A 145 8.87 27.61 -14.06
CA LEU A 145 9.08 29.05 -13.88
C LEU A 145 9.89 29.33 -12.63
N GLU A 146 9.59 28.62 -11.54
CA GLU A 146 10.37 28.75 -10.31
C GLU A 146 11.82 28.32 -10.50
N LEU A 147 12.10 27.22 -11.20
CA LEU A 147 13.44 26.68 -11.44
C LEU A 147 14.23 27.40 -12.54
N ALA A 148 13.62 28.33 -13.27
CA ALA A 148 14.24 28.99 -14.41
C ALA A 148 15.56 29.71 -14.04
N GLY A 149 16.52 29.70 -14.98
CA GLY A 149 17.78 30.45 -14.86
C GLY A 149 18.95 29.70 -14.22
N ALA A 150 18.76 28.47 -13.73
CA ALA A 150 19.83 27.59 -13.29
C ALA A 150 19.54 26.14 -13.68
N PRO A 151 20.55 25.25 -13.75
CA PRO A 151 20.31 23.81 -13.79
C PRO A 151 19.47 23.38 -12.58
N ALA A 152 18.66 22.33 -12.76
CA ALA A 152 17.86 21.77 -11.69
C ALA A 152 18.17 20.28 -11.53
N LEU A 153 18.54 19.88 -10.31
CA LEU A 153 18.78 18.50 -9.91
C LEU A 153 17.52 17.99 -9.20
N ALA A 154 16.80 17.09 -9.85
CA ALA A 154 15.69 16.39 -9.23
C ALA A 154 16.16 15.19 -8.41
N VAL A 155 15.49 14.93 -7.30
CA VAL A 155 15.53 13.66 -6.58
C VAL A 155 14.09 13.20 -6.37
N ALA A 156 13.76 12.09 -7.01
CA ALA A 156 12.47 11.45 -6.83
C ALA A 156 12.63 10.27 -5.89
N THR A 157 11.73 10.15 -4.91
CA THR A 157 11.90 9.18 -3.84
C THR A 157 10.59 8.61 -3.34
N ARG A 158 10.60 7.33 -2.98
CA ARG A 158 9.54 6.64 -2.23
C ARG A 158 9.92 6.42 -0.76
N THR A 159 11.17 6.71 -0.39
CA THR A 159 11.69 6.58 0.97
C THR A 159 12.17 7.94 1.51
N PRO A 160 12.18 8.13 2.84
CA PRO A 160 12.73 9.35 3.43
C PRO A 160 14.17 9.63 3.02
N LEU A 161 14.55 10.91 2.98
CA LEU A 161 15.94 11.30 2.70
C LEU A 161 16.77 11.23 3.98
N HIS A 162 17.72 10.30 4.02
CA HIS A 162 18.65 10.09 5.13
C HIS A 162 19.92 10.93 4.97
N ARG A 163 20.79 10.93 6.01
CA ARG A 163 21.96 11.83 6.06
C ARG A 163 22.91 11.64 4.88
N ARG A 164 23.13 10.38 4.44
CA ARG A 164 23.93 10.08 3.27
C ARG A 164 23.39 10.78 2.02
N GLN A 165 22.11 10.58 1.71
CA GLN A 165 21.46 11.18 0.54
C GLN A 165 21.46 12.71 0.61
N LEU A 166 21.19 13.30 1.78
CA LEU A 166 21.27 14.75 1.98
C LEU A 166 22.68 15.31 1.71
N GLY A 167 23.73 14.59 2.14
CA GLY A 167 25.12 14.93 1.86
C GLY A 167 25.48 14.83 0.37
N GLN A 168 25.09 13.72 -0.28
CA GLN A 168 25.31 13.49 -1.70
C GLN A 168 24.58 14.52 -2.57
N LEU A 169 23.31 14.84 -2.25
CA LEU A 169 22.53 15.86 -2.93
C LEU A 169 23.20 17.23 -2.83
N ARG A 170 23.72 17.59 -1.65
CA ARG A 170 24.44 18.85 -1.47
C ARG A 170 25.71 18.92 -2.31
N GLN A 171 26.54 17.88 -2.26
CA GLN A 171 27.78 17.80 -3.03
C GLN A 171 27.50 17.90 -4.54
N LEU A 172 26.50 17.18 -5.03
CA LEU A 172 26.17 17.13 -6.45
C LEU A 172 25.53 18.44 -6.93
N ALA A 173 24.59 19.00 -6.16
CA ALA A 173 23.99 20.29 -6.47
C ALA A 173 25.03 21.42 -6.54
N GLU A 174 25.98 21.46 -5.59
CA GLU A 174 27.07 22.43 -5.58
C GLU A 174 27.98 22.28 -6.81
N LYS A 175 28.38 21.04 -7.14
CA LYS A 175 29.20 20.74 -8.33
C LYS A 175 28.53 21.17 -9.63
N LEU A 176 27.20 21.03 -9.72
CA LEU A 176 26.43 21.38 -10.91
C LEU A 176 25.98 22.85 -10.94
N GLY A 177 26.14 23.59 -9.84
CA GLY A 177 25.49 24.89 -9.67
C GLY A 177 23.97 24.81 -9.80
N ALA A 178 23.39 23.68 -9.38
CA ALA A 178 22.00 23.34 -9.61
C ALA A 178 21.11 23.66 -8.39
N ARG A 179 19.86 24.03 -8.67
CA ARG A 179 18.79 24.08 -7.66
C ARG A 179 18.21 22.68 -7.47
N VAL A 180 17.71 22.40 -6.27
CA VAL A 180 17.20 21.06 -5.93
C VAL A 180 15.68 21.02 -6.00
N LEU A 181 15.17 20.01 -6.70
CA LEU A 181 13.76 19.66 -6.75
C LEU A 181 13.59 18.28 -6.11
N VAL A 182 12.83 18.18 -5.03
CA VAL A 182 12.49 16.91 -4.40
C VAL A 182 11.08 16.51 -4.83
N LEU A 183 10.95 15.31 -5.39
CA LEU A 183 9.69 14.72 -5.85
C LEU A 183 9.33 13.49 -5.01
N PRO A 184 8.68 13.65 -3.84
CA PRO A 184 8.11 12.51 -3.12
C PRO A 184 7.05 11.84 -4.00
N LEU A 185 7.27 10.57 -4.36
CA LEU A 185 6.36 9.82 -5.22
C LEU A 185 5.25 9.18 -4.39
N LEU A 186 4.00 9.46 -4.76
CA LEU A 186 2.79 8.96 -4.10
C LEU A 186 2.19 7.81 -4.92
N GLY A 187 2.03 6.63 -4.33
CA GLY A 187 1.37 5.44 -4.88
C GLY A 187 0.16 4.98 -4.03
N GLU A 188 0.18 3.75 -3.50
CA GLU A 188 -0.83 3.23 -2.57
C GLU A 188 -0.31 3.13 -1.11
N GLY A 189 -0.98 3.81 -0.17
CA GLY A 189 -0.66 3.78 1.27
C GLY A 189 0.58 4.59 1.72
N GLY A 190 0.60 5.11 2.96
CA GLY A 190 1.83 5.61 3.61
C GLY A 190 2.46 6.93 3.11
N HIS A 191 2.01 7.53 2.00
CA HIS A 191 2.69 8.71 1.42
C HIS A 191 2.73 9.96 2.30
N ASP A 192 1.76 10.11 3.20
CA ASP A 192 1.72 11.25 4.10
C ASP A 192 2.95 11.29 5.02
N ALA A 193 3.43 10.11 5.44
CA ALA A 193 4.63 9.99 6.25
C ALA A 193 5.88 10.37 5.46
N LEU A 194 5.98 9.92 4.21
CA LEU A 194 7.07 10.28 3.31
C LEU A 194 7.15 11.80 3.11
N VAL A 195 6.02 12.44 2.77
CA VAL A 195 5.97 13.89 2.56
C VAL A 195 6.36 14.64 3.83
N ARG A 196 5.85 14.23 5.01
CA ARG A 196 6.26 14.84 6.29
C ARG A 196 7.74 14.65 6.57
N ALA A 197 8.29 13.46 6.34
CA ALA A 197 9.70 13.17 6.56
C ALA A 197 10.60 14.05 5.67
N VAL A 198 10.26 14.19 4.39
CA VAL A 198 10.99 15.09 3.46
C VAL A 198 10.87 16.56 3.89
N LEU A 199 9.66 17.02 4.25
CA LEU A 199 9.46 18.39 4.74
C LEU A 199 10.20 18.67 6.05
N SER A 200 10.38 17.65 6.91
CA SER A 200 11.08 17.78 8.19
C SER A 200 12.56 18.16 8.02
N VAL A 201 13.17 17.78 6.89
CA VAL A 201 14.57 18.09 6.54
C VAL A 201 14.70 19.19 5.51
N ARG A 202 13.64 19.97 5.24
CA ARG A 202 13.66 21.04 4.22
C ARG A 202 14.81 22.05 4.43
N ARG A 203 15.17 22.33 5.68
CA ARG A 203 16.27 23.26 6.02
C ARG A 203 17.66 22.67 5.78
N GLU A 204 17.76 21.35 5.65
CA GLU A 204 19.01 20.65 5.37
C GLU A 204 19.23 20.47 3.86
N LEU A 205 18.17 20.60 3.06
CA LEU A 205 18.26 20.59 1.60
C LEU A 205 19.06 21.81 1.09
N PRO A 206 19.75 21.70 -0.06
CA PRO A 206 20.54 22.79 -0.62
C PRO A 206 19.69 23.98 -1.07
N GLY A 207 20.07 25.19 -0.66
CA GLY A 207 19.49 26.43 -1.17
C GLY A 207 18.00 26.58 -0.91
N ASP A 208 17.25 26.97 -1.94
CA ASP A 208 15.81 27.18 -1.92
C ASP A 208 15.03 25.97 -2.47
N ALA A 209 15.46 24.76 -2.10
CA ALA A 209 14.91 23.51 -2.62
C ALA A 209 13.37 23.47 -2.61
N LEU A 210 12.83 23.02 -3.74
CA LEU A 210 11.40 22.82 -3.93
C LEU A 210 11.02 21.39 -3.54
N VAL A 211 9.86 21.21 -2.92
CA VAL A 211 9.33 19.89 -2.56
C VAL A 211 7.93 19.79 -3.16
N VAL A 212 7.78 18.92 -4.15
CA VAL A 212 6.54 18.76 -4.93
C VAL A 212 6.14 17.29 -4.92
N PRO A 213 5.19 16.89 -4.05
CA PRO A 213 4.64 15.53 -4.06
C PRO A 213 3.99 15.22 -5.40
N VAL A 214 4.28 14.06 -5.99
CA VAL A 214 3.78 13.65 -7.31
C VAL A 214 3.00 12.33 -7.21
N PRO A 215 1.72 12.27 -7.64
CA PRO A 215 0.94 11.04 -7.67
C PRO A 215 1.44 10.12 -8.79
N LEU A 216 2.53 9.41 -8.55
CA LEU A 216 3.15 8.50 -9.51
C LEU A 216 3.09 7.06 -8.97
N ALA A 217 2.11 6.31 -9.46
CA ALA A 217 1.94 4.91 -9.12
C ALA A 217 3.21 4.09 -9.44
N GLU A 218 3.46 3.05 -8.65
CA GLU A 218 4.60 2.16 -8.85
C GLU A 218 4.41 1.33 -10.13
N ARG A 219 5.52 1.11 -10.85
CA ARG A 219 5.54 0.41 -12.15
C ARG A 219 6.80 -0.45 -12.23
N HIS A 220 6.63 -1.75 -12.49
CA HIS A 220 7.75 -2.67 -12.65
C HIS A 220 8.54 -2.37 -13.94
N GLY A 221 9.85 -2.65 -13.93
CA GLY A 221 10.70 -2.74 -15.12
C GLY A 221 11.29 -1.42 -15.67
N ARG A 222 10.60 -0.27 -15.58
CA ARG A 222 11.06 1.01 -16.19
C ARG A 222 10.81 2.26 -15.34
N GLU A 223 10.78 2.09 -14.02
CA GLU A 223 10.46 3.16 -13.07
C GLU A 223 11.41 4.36 -13.14
N LEU A 224 12.72 4.13 -13.28
CA LEU A 224 13.72 5.20 -13.39
C LEU A 224 13.43 6.12 -14.58
N LEU A 225 13.11 5.55 -15.74
CA LEU A 225 12.81 6.32 -16.94
C LEU A 225 11.51 7.10 -16.80
N LEU A 226 10.45 6.49 -16.26
CA LEU A 226 9.20 7.20 -15.95
C LEU A 226 9.43 8.38 -15.03
N THR A 227 10.21 8.17 -13.98
CA THR A 227 10.61 9.20 -13.03
C THR A 227 11.42 10.32 -13.69
N ALA A 228 12.33 9.98 -14.62
CA ALA A 228 13.07 10.96 -15.40
C ALA A 228 12.18 11.79 -16.33
N HIS A 229 11.19 11.17 -16.99
CA HIS A 229 10.18 11.87 -17.79
C HIS A 229 9.37 12.85 -16.96
N VAL A 230 8.87 12.41 -15.81
CA VAL A 230 8.14 13.27 -14.87
C VAL A 230 9.05 14.42 -14.40
N ALA A 231 10.26 14.13 -13.91
CA ALA A 231 11.19 15.16 -13.45
C ALA A 231 11.54 16.18 -14.54
N ALA A 232 11.73 15.73 -15.79
CA ALA A 232 11.96 16.61 -16.94
C ALA A 232 10.75 17.51 -17.21
N ALA A 233 9.53 16.99 -17.09
CA ALA A 233 8.32 17.80 -17.25
C ALA A 233 8.24 18.93 -16.20
N TYR A 234 8.68 18.66 -14.97
CA TYR A 234 8.83 19.65 -13.90
C TYR A 234 10.03 20.59 -14.06
N GLY A 235 10.83 20.45 -15.12
CA GLY A 235 11.95 21.36 -15.42
C GLY A 235 13.32 20.91 -14.92
N ALA A 236 13.43 19.68 -14.41
CA ALA A 236 14.73 19.13 -14.02
C ALA A 236 15.64 18.98 -15.26
N THR A 237 16.90 19.38 -15.12
CA THR A 237 17.93 19.13 -16.13
C THR A 237 18.76 17.89 -15.80
N HIS A 238 18.81 17.52 -14.52
CA HIS A 238 19.48 16.34 -14.02
C HIS A 238 18.56 15.56 -13.08
N LEU A 239 18.69 14.23 -13.05
CA LEU A 239 18.04 13.38 -12.06
C LEU A 239 19.10 12.67 -11.22
N PHE A 240 18.99 12.78 -9.90
CA PHE A 240 19.77 12.01 -8.95
C PHE A 240 19.41 10.53 -9.10
N ALA A 241 20.36 9.74 -9.61
CA ALA A 241 20.16 8.32 -9.90
C ALA A 241 21.35 7.51 -9.36
N PRO A 242 21.23 6.81 -8.21
CA PRO A 242 22.32 6.04 -7.61
C PRO A 242 22.88 4.93 -8.49
N SER A 243 22.04 4.36 -9.36
CA SER A 243 22.40 3.30 -10.28
C SER A 243 21.55 3.43 -11.55
N PHE A 244 22.19 3.22 -12.70
CA PHE A 244 21.55 3.17 -14.02
C PHE A 244 22.47 2.47 -15.02
N THR A 245 21.88 1.93 -16.08
CA THR A 245 22.61 1.32 -17.19
C THR A 245 22.86 2.32 -18.33
N ALA A 246 23.74 1.97 -19.27
CA ALA A 246 23.92 2.79 -20.48
C ALA A 246 22.63 2.91 -21.31
N ALA A 247 21.77 1.88 -21.28
CA ALA A 247 20.47 1.91 -21.96
C ALA A 247 19.51 2.91 -21.29
N ASP A 248 19.54 3.02 -19.96
CA ASP A 248 18.77 4.02 -19.23
C ASP A 248 19.24 5.44 -19.57
N GLU A 249 20.56 5.64 -19.62
CA GLU A 249 21.16 6.94 -19.96
C GLU A 249 20.82 7.39 -21.38
N GLU A 250 20.83 6.47 -22.36
CA GLU A 250 20.42 6.77 -23.74
C GLU A 250 18.92 7.07 -23.87
N ALA A 251 18.08 6.41 -23.06
CA ALA A 251 16.64 6.55 -23.12
C ALA A 251 16.08 7.72 -22.28
N ALA A 252 16.81 8.20 -21.28
CA ALA A 252 16.34 9.25 -20.38
C ALA A 252 16.18 10.60 -21.10
N PRO A 253 15.12 11.38 -20.79
CA PRO A 253 14.90 12.70 -21.39
C PRO A 253 15.75 13.82 -20.75
N LEU A 254 16.57 13.49 -19.75
CA LEU A 254 17.45 14.41 -19.02
C LEU A 254 18.74 13.69 -18.61
N THR A 255 19.71 14.41 -18.06
CA THR A 255 20.98 13.81 -17.63
C THR A 255 20.80 13.02 -16.32
N LEU A 256 21.10 11.73 -16.35
CA LEU A 256 21.19 10.92 -15.13
C LEU A 256 22.50 11.24 -14.40
N ALA A 257 22.39 11.63 -13.13
CA ALA A 257 23.52 12.07 -12.32
C ALA A 257 23.78 11.07 -11.19
N ALA A 258 24.81 10.25 -11.38
CA ALA A 258 25.28 9.32 -10.35
C ALA A 258 26.00 10.09 -9.23
N PRO A 259 25.60 9.91 -7.96
CA PRO A 259 26.37 10.44 -6.83
C PRO A 259 27.68 9.65 -6.66
N GLU A 260 28.70 10.31 -6.11
CA GLU A 260 29.88 9.61 -5.62
C GLU A 260 29.47 8.64 -4.49
N PRO A 261 30.01 7.40 -4.42
CA PRO A 261 29.75 6.49 -3.31
C PRO A 261 30.18 7.09 -1.98
N TRP A 262 29.29 7.09 -1.00
CA TRP A 262 29.54 7.60 0.35
C TRP A 262 29.33 6.48 1.36
N ALA A 263 30.15 6.47 2.40
CA ALA A 263 29.98 5.62 3.58
C ALA A 263 30.10 6.47 4.85
N PHE A 264 29.72 5.89 5.98
CA PHE A 264 29.93 6.51 7.26
C PHE A 264 31.34 6.19 7.76
N ASP A 265 32.11 7.22 8.09
CA ASP A 265 33.46 7.13 8.67
C ASP A 265 33.34 7.09 10.19
N GLU A 266 33.53 5.91 10.80
CA GLU A 266 33.39 5.73 12.25
C GLU A 266 34.45 6.50 13.04
N SER A 267 35.64 6.69 12.47
CA SER A 267 36.75 7.38 13.14
C SER A 267 36.49 8.88 13.29
N LEU A 268 35.74 9.47 12.35
CA LEU A 268 35.45 10.90 12.28
C LEU A 268 33.99 11.25 12.54
N ASP A 269 33.12 10.25 12.75
CA ASP A 269 31.68 10.42 13.00
C ASP A 269 30.98 11.22 11.89
N VAL A 270 31.29 10.93 10.62
CA VAL A 270 30.82 11.73 9.48
C VAL A 270 30.56 10.92 8.20
N TRP A 271 29.55 11.32 7.45
CA TRP A 271 29.31 10.86 6.08
C TRP A 271 30.24 11.54 5.09
N ARG A 272 30.95 10.76 4.26
CA ARG A 272 31.87 11.28 3.25
C ARG A 272 32.13 10.26 2.13
N PRO A 273 32.77 10.66 1.02
CA PRO A 273 33.11 9.73 -0.05
C PRO A 273 33.92 8.54 0.45
N THR A 274 33.49 7.32 0.07
CA THR A 274 34.11 6.05 0.50
C THR A 274 35.60 5.99 0.13
N ALA A 275 35.98 6.57 -1.01
CA ALA A 275 37.38 6.66 -1.45
C ALA A 275 38.30 7.46 -0.50
N LYS A 276 37.75 8.14 0.51
CA LYS A 276 38.48 8.95 1.47
C LYS A 276 38.39 8.41 2.91
N ILE A 277 37.90 7.19 3.10
CA ILE A 277 37.74 6.53 4.41
C ILE A 277 38.70 5.33 4.43
N ASP A 278 39.33 5.07 5.58
CA ASP A 278 40.07 3.81 5.76
C ASP A 278 39.08 2.64 5.71
N PRO A 279 39.35 1.56 4.95
CA PRO A 279 38.43 0.41 4.89
C PRO A 279 38.02 -0.16 6.25
N ASP A 280 38.87 -0.05 7.27
CA ASP A 280 38.57 -0.54 8.62
C ASP A 280 37.60 0.39 9.40
N ASP A 281 37.43 1.63 8.95
CA ASP A 281 36.55 2.65 9.56
C ASP A 281 35.23 2.84 8.80
N VAL A 282 34.97 2.02 7.76
CA VAL A 282 33.75 2.07 6.96
C VAL A 282 32.61 1.36 7.68
N ARG A 283 31.50 2.07 7.88
CA ARG A 283 30.24 1.50 8.36
C ARG A 283 29.16 1.58 7.30
N ASP A 284 28.48 0.45 7.10
CA ASP A 284 27.31 0.33 6.23
C ASP A 284 26.04 0.88 6.89
N GLU A 285 25.08 1.30 6.07
CA GLU A 285 23.75 1.69 6.53
C GLU A 285 23.01 0.49 7.15
N PRO A 286 22.10 0.73 8.11
CA PRO A 286 21.17 -0.30 8.52
C PRO A 286 20.36 -0.73 7.30
N THR A 287 20.20 -2.04 7.14
CA THR A 287 19.28 -2.61 6.16
C THR A 287 17.84 -2.24 6.51
N ASP A 288 16.92 -2.36 5.53
CA ASP A 288 15.49 -2.13 5.78
C ASP A 288 14.93 -3.07 6.86
N GLU A 289 15.45 -4.30 6.95
CA GLU A 289 15.10 -5.28 7.99
C GLU A 289 15.58 -4.82 9.37
N GLU A 290 16.83 -4.37 9.50
CA GLU A 290 17.36 -3.85 10.76
C GLU A 290 16.62 -2.58 11.21
N LEU A 291 16.29 -1.69 10.28
CA LEU A 291 15.50 -0.50 10.57
C LEU A 291 14.08 -0.85 11.03
N ALA A 292 13.43 -1.82 10.35
CA ALA A 292 12.12 -2.32 10.75
C ALA A 292 12.15 -2.95 12.13
N ASP A 293 13.18 -3.73 12.45
CA ASP A 293 13.39 -4.34 13.77
C ASP A 293 13.57 -3.29 14.88
N LEU A 294 14.39 -2.26 14.64
CA LEU A 294 14.55 -1.15 15.58
C LEU A 294 13.21 -0.46 15.86
N LEU A 295 12.44 -0.18 14.81
CA LEU A 295 11.12 0.44 14.92
C LEU A 295 10.12 -0.46 15.66
N ASP A 296 10.08 -1.77 15.34
CA ASP A 296 9.21 -2.75 15.95
C ASP A 296 9.46 -2.88 17.46
N ARG A 297 10.74 -2.88 17.87
CA ARG A 297 11.17 -2.86 19.29
C ARG A 297 10.97 -1.49 19.96
N GLY A 298 10.84 -0.43 19.17
CA GLY A 298 10.75 0.96 19.65
C GLY A 298 12.10 1.49 20.16
N GLU A 299 13.19 0.97 19.60
CA GLU A 299 14.55 1.43 19.87
C GLU A 299 14.87 2.71 19.10
N GLU A 300 15.90 3.43 19.54
CA GLU A 300 16.33 4.65 18.85
C GLU A 300 17.02 4.29 17.53
N ILE A 301 16.57 4.93 16.45
CA ILE A 301 17.25 4.86 15.16
C ILE A 301 18.56 5.64 15.29
N PRO A 302 19.71 5.08 14.90
CA PRO A 302 20.99 5.75 15.08
C PRO A 302 21.05 7.13 14.42
N GLU A 303 21.46 8.14 15.18
CA GLU A 303 21.53 9.52 14.67
C GLU A 303 22.56 9.71 13.58
N TRP A 304 23.56 8.84 13.47
CA TRP A 304 24.51 8.86 12.36
C TRP A 304 23.84 8.46 11.04
N PHE A 305 22.81 7.60 11.06
CA PHE A 305 22.11 7.16 9.86
C PHE A 305 21.10 8.22 9.36
N THR A 306 20.23 8.68 10.26
CA THR A 306 19.14 9.59 9.92
C THR A 306 19.04 10.78 10.87
N THR A 307 18.34 11.84 10.46
CA THR A 307 18.12 13.00 11.31
C THR A 307 17.06 12.69 12.37
N PRO A 308 17.10 13.32 13.56
CA PRO A 308 16.06 13.11 14.59
C PRO A 308 14.65 13.43 14.08
N ALA A 309 14.51 14.40 13.17
CA ALA A 309 13.24 14.78 12.58
C ALA A 309 12.66 13.69 11.66
N VAL A 310 13.50 13.08 10.81
CA VAL A 310 13.09 11.93 9.99
C VAL A 310 12.81 10.70 10.85
N ALA A 311 13.65 10.44 11.86
CA ALA A 311 13.44 9.34 12.79
C ALA A 311 12.07 9.41 13.49
N GLU A 312 11.63 10.62 13.87
CA GLU A 312 10.32 10.82 14.48
C GLU A 312 9.16 10.56 13.52
N GLU A 313 9.27 10.99 12.26
CA GLU A 313 8.24 10.69 11.26
C GLU A 313 8.18 9.19 10.92
N LEU A 314 9.33 8.50 10.89
CA LEU A 314 9.40 7.05 10.74
C LEU A 314 8.69 6.33 11.90
N ARG A 315 8.97 6.71 13.15
CA ARG A 315 8.28 6.14 14.33
C ARG A 315 6.78 6.44 14.36
N ARG A 316 6.37 7.59 13.82
CA ARG A 316 4.94 7.93 13.69
C ARG A 316 4.26 7.06 12.64
N ALA A 317 4.94 6.79 11.52
CA ALA A 317 4.44 5.97 10.44
C ALA A 317 4.40 4.49 10.80
N HIS A 318 5.43 4.02 11.51
CA HIS A 318 5.59 2.65 11.97
C HIS A 318 5.81 2.62 13.48
N PRO A 319 4.74 2.77 14.29
CA PRO A 319 4.83 2.70 15.74
C PRO A 319 5.35 1.34 16.19
N PRO A 320 6.00 1.26 17.37
CA PRO A 320 6.47 -0.02 17.90
C PRO A 320 5.32 -1.00 18.11
N ARG A 321 5.58 -2.30 17.99
CA ARG A 321 4.55 -3.37 17.99
C ARG A 321 3.58 -3.29 19.16
N HIS A 322 4.09 -2.95 20.34
CA HIS A 322 3.28 -2.83 21.55
C HIS A 322 2.29 -1.64 21.54
N ARG A 323 2.39 -0.73 20.56
CA ARG A 323 1.46 0.39 20.28
C ARG A 323 0.73 0.24 18.95
N ARG A 324 1.24 -0.55 18.02
CA ARG A 324 0.61 -0.85 16.73
C ARG A 324 -0.60 -1.76 16.93
N GLY A 325 -1.67 -1.53 16.17
CA GLY A 325 -2.88 -2.37 16.25
C GLY A 325 -2.61 -3.80 15.81
N VAL A 326 -3.36 -4.74 16.37
CA VAL A 326 -3.24 -6.17 16.04
C VAL A 326 -4.59 -6.85 16.04
N THR A 327 -4.86 -7.66 15.02
CA THR A 327 -6.00 -8.58 15.00
C THR A 327 -5.56 -9.96 15.46
N VAL A 328 -6.12 -10.44 16.57
CA VAL A 328 -5.99 -11.84 17.00
C VAL A 328 -7.19 -12.61 16.47
N PHE A 329 -6.97 -13.38 15.41
CA PHE A 329 -8.01 -14.05 14.66
C PHE A 329 -8.03 -15.55 14.99
N PHE A 330 -9.01 -15.96 15.79
CA PHE A 330 -9.21 -17.37 16.10
C PHE A 330 -10.00 -18.08 15.00
N THR A 331 -9.56 -19.28 14.62
CA THR A 331 -10.27 -20.19 13.70
C THR A 331 -10.34 -21.61 14.26
N GLY A 332 -11.35 -22.39 13.87
CA GLY A 332 -11.60 -23.72 14.43
C GLY A 332 -13.06 -24.16 14.39
N LEU A 333 -13.29 -25.45 14.60
CA LEU A 333 -14.63 -26.06 14.61
C LEU A 333 -15.58 -25.46 15.68
N SER A 334 -16.89 -25.55 15.47
CA SER A 334 -17.86 -25.18 16.51
C SER A 334 -17.59 -25.98 17.79
N GLY A 335 -17.69 -25.39 18.98
CA GLY A 335 -17.38 -26.10 20.23
C GLY A 335 -15.89 -26.33 20.53
N SER A 336 -14.96 -25.91 19.66
CA SER A 336 -13.51 -26.05 19.88
C SER A 336 -12.94 -25.19 21.01
N GLY A 337 -13.71 -24.23 21.54
CA GLY A 337 -13.28 -23.36 22.63
C GLY A 337 -12.89 -21.93 22.24
N LYS A 338 -12.94 -21.56 20.95
CA LYS A 338 -12.60 -20.20 20.45
C LYS A 338 -13.20 -19.06 21.27
N SER A 339 -14.53 -19.04 21.45
CA SER A 339 -15.19 -17.95 22.19
C SER A 339 -14.76 -17.87 23.65
N THR A 340 -14.37 -18.99 24.27
CA THR A 340 -13.82 -19.01 25.63
C THR A 340 -12.42 -18.40 25.66
N LEU A 341 -11.54 -18.80 24.73
CA LEU A 341 -10.19 -18.25 24.62
C LEU A 341 -10.22 -16.76 24.27
N ALA A 342 -11.06 -16.35 23.31
CA ALA A 342 -11.20 -14.96 22.87
C ALA A 342 -11.68 -14.04 24.00
N ARG A 343 -12.68 -14.48 24.80
CA ARG A 343 -13.15 -13.72 25.97
C ARG A 343 -12.07 -13.66 27.05
N GLY A 344 -11.48 -14.79 27.42
CA GLY A 344 -10.43 -14.81 28.44
C GLY A 344 -9.20 -13.99 28.07
N LEU A 345 -8.80 -14.00 26.79
CA LEU A 345 -7.76 -13.12 26.28
C LEU A 345 -8.17 -11.64 26.38
N SER A 346 -9.41 -11.31 25.99
CA SER A 346 -9.91 -9.95 26.06
C SER A 346 -9.93 -9.43 27.50
N ASP A 347 -10.44 -10.24 28.44
CA ASP A 347 -10.46 -9.92 29.87
C ASP A 347 -9.04 -9.69 30.39
N MET A 348 -8.11 -10.61 30.09
CA MET A 348 -6.71 -10.51 30.51
C MET A 348 -6.00 -9.26 29.97
N LEU A 349 -6.26 -8.87 28.71
CA LEU A 349 -5.71 -7.66 28.11
C LEU A 349 -6.30 -6.38 28.72
N VAL A 350 -7.62 -6.37 28.99
CA VAL A 350 -8.31 -5.25 29.63
C VAL A 350 -7.82 -5.05 31.06
N GLU A 351 -7.67 -6.13 31.83
CA GLU A 351 -7.19 -6.09 33.22
C GLU A 351 -5.77 -5.51 33.36
N ARG A 352 -4.89 -5.79 32.40
CA ARG A 352 -3.52 -5.26 32.37
C ARG A 352 -3.43 -3.82 31.85
N GLY A 353 -4.42 -3.39 31.07
CA GLY A 353 -4.45 -2.05 30.48
C GLY A 353 -3.44 -1.84 29.35
N GLY A 354 -3.28 -0.58 28.93
CA GLY A 354 -2.31 -0.18 27.90
C GLY A 354 -2.77 -0.41 26.45
N ARG A 355 -3.82 -1.21 26.21
CA ARG A 355 -4.42 -1.44 24.89
C ARG A 355 -5.94 -1.29 24.96
N THR A 356 -6.54 -0.78 23.88
CA THR A 356 -7.99 -0.82 23.69
C THR A 356 -8.37 -2.13 22.98
N VAL A 357 -9.32 -2.88 23.54
CA VAL A 357 -9.68 -4.22 23.06
C VAL A 357 -11.12 -4.24 22.57
N THR A 358 -11.34 -4.80 21.40
CA THR A 358 -12.67 -5.04 20.83
C THR A 358 -12.85 -6.52 20.54
N LEU A 359 -13.86 -7.13 21.16
CA LEU A 359 -14.20 -8.55 20.96
C LEU A 359 -15.26 -8.70 19.86
N LEU A 360 -14.87 -9.33 18.75
CA LEU A 360 -15.73 -9.69 17.61
C LEU A 360 -16.04 -11.21 17.66
N ASP A 361 -16.80 -11.62 18.67
CA ASP A 361 -17.28 -13.01 18.83
C ASP A 361 -18.57 -13.25 18.02
N GLY A 362 -18.76 -14.47 17.52
CA GLY A 362 -19.84 -14.80 16.58
C GLY A 362 -21.25 -14.49 17.12
N ASP A 363 -21.47 -14.57 18.43
CA ASP A 363 -22.77 -14.23 19.04
C ASP A 363 -23.01 -12.70 19.11
N VAL A 364 -21.96 -11.88 19.19
CA VAL A 364 -22.03 -10.40 19.16
C VAL A 364 -22.17 -9.90 17.72
N VAL A 365 -21.30 -10.41 16.84
CA VAL A 365 -21.27 -10.07 15.41
C VAL A 365 -22.61 -10.41 14.75
N ARG A 366 -23.18 -11.59 15.02
CA ARG A 366 -24.46 -12.02 14.40
C ARG A 366 -25.65 -11.13 14.72
N ARG A 367 -25.63 -10.39 15.84
CA ARG A 367 -26.73 -9.49 16.22
C ARG A 367 -26.71 -8.17 15.46
N LEU A 368 -25.52 -7.70 15.05
CA LEU A 368 -25.33 -6.36 14.50
C LEU A 368 -24.86 -6.40 13.05
N LEU A 369 -23.81 -7.16 12.77
CA LEU A 369 -23.11 -7.16 11.49
C LEU A 369 -23.64 -8.22 10.51
N SER A 370 -24.34 -9.24 11.01
CA SER A 370 -24.77 -10.41 10.21
C SER A 370 -26.28 -10.66 10.28
N ALA A 371 -27.05 -9.67 10.74
CA ALA A 371 -28.51 -9.76 10.72
C ALA A 371 -28.99 -9.94 9.27
N GLY A 372 -29.81 -10.96 9.03
CA GLY A 372 -30.33 -11.30 7.71
C GLY A 372 -29.49 -12.29 6.89
N LEU A 373 -28.27 -12.65 7.33
CA LEU A 373 -27.48 -13.70 6.67
C LEU A 373 -27.97 -15.10 7.05
N THR A 374 -27.98 -16.01 6.08
CA THR A 374 -28.34 -17.43 6.27
C THR A 374 -27.10 -18.27 6.64
N PHE A 375 -27.16 -19.58 6.38
CA PHE A 375 -26.04 -20.50 6.56
C PHE A 375 -25.41 -20.95 5.24
N SER A 376 -25.76 -20.35 4.11
CA SER A 376 -25.11 -20.67 2.83
C SER A 376 -23.60 -20.38 2.89
N ARG A 377 -22.84 -21.01 2.00
CA ARG A 377 -21.40 -20.73 1.84
C ARG A 377 -21.12 -19.24 1.60
N GLU A 378 -21.85 -18.60 0.68
CA GLU A 378 -21.70 -17.18 0.35
C GLU A 378 -21.95 -16.26 1.56
N ASP A 379 -23.00 -16.54 2.33
CA ASP A 379 -23.32 -15.77 3.54
C ASP A 379 -22.28 -15.95 4.64
N ARG A 380 -21.66 -17.13 4.75
CA ARG A 380 -20.54 -17.35 5.68
C ARG A 380 -19.34 -16.53 5.26
N ASP A 381 -18.97 -16.58 4.00
CA ASP A 381 -17.83 -15.82 3.47
C ASP A 381 -18.03 -14.32 3.67
N LEU A 382 -19.22 -13.80 3.34
CA LEU A 382 -19.57 -12.40 3.58
C LEU A 382 -19.50 -12.04 5.07
N ASN A 383 -19.95 -12.92 5.97
CA ASN A 383 -19.83 -12.71 7.41
C ASN A 383 -18.35 -12.61 7.85
N ILE A 384 -17.48 -13.48 7.34
CA ILE A 384 -16.04 -13.43 7.67
C ILE A 384 -15.39 -12.14 7.13
N ARG A 385 -15.71 -11.75 5.90
CA ARG A 385 -15.23 -10.48 5.32
C ARG A 385 -15.68 -9.27 6.13
N ARG A 386 -16.93 -9.24 6.60
CA ARG A 386 -17.44 -8.16 7.46
C ARG A 386 -16.69 -8.08 8.79
N ILE A 387 -16.39 -9.23 9.41
CA ILE A 387 -15.55 -9.27 10.62
C ILE A 387 -14.15 -8.74 10.30
N GLY A 388 -13.55 -9.20 9.20
CA GLY A 388 -12.23 -8.77 8.76
C GLY A 388 -12.14 -7.27 8.54
N TYR A 389 -13.13 -6.66 7.88
CA TYR A 389 -13.18 -5.22 7.64
C TYR A 389 -13.22 -4.42 8.95
N VAL A 390 -14.10 -4.79 9.88
CA VAL A 390 -14.17 -4.12 11.18
C VAL A 390 -12.88 -4.32 11.98
N ALA A 391 -12.28 -5.51 11.92
CA ALA A 391 -11.01 -5.81 12.57
C ALA A 391 -9.83 -5.00 11.99
N ALA A 392 -9.79 -4.82 10.67
CA ALA A 392 -8.80 -4.00 9.99
C ALA A 392 -8.90 -2.53 10.41
N GLU A 393 -10.10 -1.96 10.50
CA GLU A 393 -10.28 -0.58 10.95
C GLU A 393 -9.94 -0.38 12.44
N ILE A 394 -10.25 -1.35 13.31
CA ILE A 394 -9.80 -1.32 14.71
C ILE A 394 -8.26 -1.35 14.79
N THR A 395 -7.65 -2.22 13.99
CA THR A 395 -6.19 -2.38 13.91
C THR A 395 -5.52 -1.12 13.37
N ARG A 396 -6.07 -0.47 12.33
CA ARG A 396 -5.62 0.81 11.78
C ARG A 396 -5.47 1.89 12.86
N HIS A 397 -6.38 1.89 13.83
CA HIS A 397 -6.43 2.88 14.91
C HIS A 397 -5.69 2.43 16.19
N GLY A 398 -4.80 1.43 16.11
CA GLY A 398 -3.96 0.99 17.23
C GLY A 398 -4.65 0.03 18.21
N GLY A 399 -5.92 -0.33 17.95
CA GLY A 399 -6.69 -1.24 18.79
C GLY A 399 -6.27 -2.70 18.65
N VAL A 400 -6.74 -3.54 19.58
CA VAL A 400 -6.64 -4.99 19.52
C VAL A 400 -8.00 -5.57 19.15
N ALA A 401 -8.11 -6.12 17.95
CA ALA A 401 -9.32 -6.80 17.49
C ALA A 401 -9.23 -8.30 17.81
N VAL A 402 -10.08 -8.81 18.69
CA VAL A 402 -10.11 -10.24 19.03
C VAL A 402 -11.30 -10.89 18.33
N CYS A 403 -11.04 -11.71 17.31
CA CYS A 403 -12.08 -12.30 16.45
C CYS A 403 -12.22 -13.79 16.71
N ALA A 404 -13.45 -14.31 16.84
CA ALA A 404 -13.68 -15.76 17.06
C ALA A 404 -14.65 -16.44 16.07
N PRO A 405 -14.56 -16.21 14.74
CA PRO A 405 -15.38 -16.94 13.78
C PRO A 405 -14.95 -18.40 13.58
N ILE A 406 -15.73 -19.16 12.81
CA ILE A 406 -15.33 -20.50 12.35
C ILE A 406 -14.31 -20.40 11.21
N ALA A 407 -14.49 -19.45 10.28
CA ALA A 407 -13.61 -19.19 9.12
C ALA A 407 -13.08 -20.46 8.43
N PRO A 408 -13.98 -21.30 7.87
CA PRO A 408 -13.63 -22.65 7.44
C PRO A 408 -12.73 -22.71 6.19
N TYR A 409 -12.76 -21.68 5.33
CA TYR A 409 -12.05 -21.70 4.06
C TYR A 409 -10.76 -20.88 4.11
N THR A 410 -9.71 -21.41 3.51
CA THR A 410 -8.37 -20.82 3.46
C THR A 410 -8.37 -19.51 2.70
N ALA A 411 -9.06 -19.45 1.56
CA ALA A 411 -9.14 -18.24 0.73
C ALA A 411 -9.71 -17.04 1.51
N THR A 412 -10.79 -17.26 2.27
CA THR A 412 -11.44 -16.19 3.06
C THR A 412 -10.57 -15.74 4.24
N ARG A 413 -9.82 -16.66 4.87
CA ARG A 413 -8.83 -16.29 5.90
C ARG A 413 -7.69 -15.45 5.32
N ALA A 414 -7.15 -15.85 4.17
CA ALA A 414 -6.11 -15.10 3.47
C ALA A 414 -6.59 -13.71 3.02
N GLU A 415 -7.85 -13.59 2.60
CA GLU A 415 -8.46 -12.29 2.28
C GLU A 415 -8.51 -11.37 3.51
N VAL A 416 -8.96 -11.89 4.66
CA VAL A 416 -8.99 -11.12 5.92
C VAL A 416 -7.57 -10.76 6.39
N ARG A 417 -6.62 -11.71 6.30
CA ARG A 417 -5.21 -11.47 6.63
C ARG A 417 -4.67 -10.28 5.84
N ARG A 418 -4.80 -10.30 4.50
CA ARG A 418 -4.38 -9.18 3.62
C ARG A 418 -5.05 -7.86 3.99
N MET A 419 -6.34 -7.89 4.29
CA MET A 419 -7.11 -6.69 4.65
C MET A 419 -6.60 -6.05 5.95
N VAL A 420 -6.25 -6.87 6.95
CA VAL A 420 -5.69 -6.40 8.22
C VAL A 420 -4.23 -5.97 8.07
N GLU A 421 -3.41 -6.74 7.36
CA GLU A 421 -1.98 -6.47 7.15
C GLU A 421 -1.73 -5.16 6.39
N ALA A 422 -2.71 -4.70 5.59
CA ALA A 422 -2.69 -3.35 4.99
C ALA A 422 -2.82 -2.20 6.02
N ALA A 423 -3.15 -2.49 7.29
CA ALA A 423 -3.42 -1.50 8.33
C ALA A 423 -2.68 -1.75 9.67
N GLY A 424 -2.14 -2.94 9.90
CA GLY A 424 -1.40 -3.30 11.11
C GLY A 424 -1.13 -4.81 11.16
N ASP A 425 -1.01 -5.40 12.35
CA ASP A 425 -0.59 -6.80 12.46
C ASP A 425 -1.76 -7.79 12.50
N PHE A 426 -1.53 -9.01 12.04
CA PHE A 426 -2.48 -10.12 12.08
C PHE A 426 -1.87 -11.37 12.70
N VAL A 427 -2.57 -11.99 13.65
CA VAL A 427 -2.16 -13.21 14.35
C VAL A 427 -3.26 -14.26 14.21
N LEU A 428 -2.99 -15.33 13.47
CA LEU A 428 -3.91 -16.45 13.26
C LEU A 428 -3.74 -17.51 14.35
N VAL A 429 -4.77 -17.69 15.17
CA VAL A 429 -4.80 -18.72 16.22
C VAL A 429 -5.72 -19.87 15.80
N HIS A 430 -5.13 -21.01 15.46
CA HIS A 430 -5.87 -22.22 15.14
C HIS A 430 -6.22 -23.01 16.41
N VAL A 431 -7.50 -23.03 16.76
CA VAL A 431 -8.03 -23.86 17.85
C VAL A 431 -8.36 -25.26 17.31
N SER A 432 -7.32 -26.08 17.18
CA SER A 432 -7.30 -27.39 16.53
C SER A 432 -7.93 -28.54 17.33
N THR A 433 -8.93 -28.23 18.16
CA THR A 433 -9.59 -29.25 19.00
C THR A 433 -10.31 -30.26 18.10
N PRO A 434 -10.07 -31.58 18.26
CA PRO A 434 -10.65 -32.60 17.39
C PRO A 434 -12.18 -32.55 17.31
N LEU A 435 -12.73 -32.92 16.16
CA LEU A 435 -14.18 -32.94 15.92
C LEU A 435 -14.94 -33.77 16.96
N ALA A 436 -14.42 -34.94 17.32
CA ALA A 436 -15.05 -35.81 18.32
C ALA A 436 -15.22 -35.12 19.69
N GLU A 437 -14.23 -34.33 20.10
CA GLU A 437 -14.29 -33.56 21.34
C GLU A 437 -15.23 -32.36 21.21
N CYS A 438 -15.24 -31.70 20.05
CA CYS A 438 -16.19 -30.63 19.73
C CYS A 438 -17.65 -31.11 19.79
N GLU A 439 -17.94 -32.28 19.20
CA GLU A 439 -19.26 -32.93 19.25
C GLU A 439 -19.65 -33.32 20.67
N ARG A 440 -18.71 -33.89 21.44
CA ARG A 440 -18.94 -34.23 22.86
C ARG A 440 -19.32 -32.99 23.69
N ARG A 441 -18.80 -31.82 23.32
CA ARG A 441 -19.05 -30.52 23.97
C ARG A 441 -20.25 -29.75 23.39
N ASP A 442 -21.10 -30.34 22.54
CA ASP A 442 -22.17 -29.66 21.77
C ASP A 442 -23.27 -28.98 22.63
N ARG A 443 -22.91 -27.89 23.31
CA ARG A 443 -23.80 -27.14 24.21
C ARG A 443 -24.97 -26.49 23.49
N LYS A 444 -24.84 -26.20 22.19
CA LYS A 444 -25.86 -25.53 21.37
C LYS A 444 -26.74 -26.56 20.62
N GLY A 445 -26.44 -27.86 20.73
CA GLY A 445 -27.14 -28.93 20.02
C GLY A 445 -27.00 -28.84 18.49
N LEU A 446 -25.98 -28.14 17.99
CA LEU A 446 -25.81 -27.86 16.56
C LEU A 446 -25.28 -29.08 15.82
N TYR A 447 -24.36 -29.84 16.42
CA TYR A 447 -23.86 -31.08 15.85
C TYR A 447 -24.95 -32.14 15.82
N ALA A 448 -25.74 -32.27 16.89
CA ALA A 448 -26.89 -33.18 16.92
C ALA A 448 -27.90 -32.86 15.80
N LYS A 449 -28.23 -31.58 15.59
CA LYS A 449 -29.12 -31.12 14.51
C LYS A 449 -28.52 -31.35 13.12
N ALA A 450 -27.22 -31.12 12.95
CA ALA A 450 -26.52 -31.38 11.69
C ALA A 450 -26.52 -32.88 11.35
N ARG A 451 -26.18 -33.76 12.31
CA ARG A 451 -26.24 -35.22 12.15
C ARG A 451 -27.65 -35.73 11.83
N ALA A 452 -28.68 -35.05 12.33
CA ALA A 452 -30.08 -35.33 12.03
C ALA A 452 -30.58 -34.72 10.69
N GLY A 453 -29.72 -34.02 9.93
CA GLY A 453 -30.09 -33.41 8.64
C GLY A 453 -30.94 -32.13 8.75
N VAL A 454 -31.12 -31.59 9.96
CA VAL A 454 -31.91 -30.36 10.20
C VAL A 454 -31.12 -29.10 9.78
N ILE A 455 -29.79 -29.16 9.84
CA ILE A 455 -28.89 -28.11 9.33
C ILE A 455 -28.14 -28.71 8.13
N PRO A 456 -28.58 -28.43 6.88
CA PRO A 456 -28.10 -29.14 5.71
C PRO A 456 -26.60 -28.96 5.46
N GLU A 457 -26.11 -27.74 5.62
CA GLU A 457 -24.70 -27.38 5.46
C GLU A 457 -24.11 -27.08 6.84
N PHE A 458 -23.29 -27.95 7.39
CA PHE A 458 -22.66 -27.74 8.69
C PHE A 458 -21.17 -28.06 8.63
N THR A 459 -20.35 -27.08 9.01
CA THR A 459 -18.90 -27.17 8.96
C THR A 459 -18.36 -28.33 9.80
N GLY A 460 -17.51 -29.15 9.20
CA GLY A 460 -16.95 -30.36 9.81
C GLY A 460 -17.85 -31.60 9.73
N ILE A 461 -19.05 -31.49 9.15
CA ILE A 461 -19.98 -32.61 8.93
C ILE A 461 -20.32 -32.77 7.44
N SER A 462 -21.04 -31.79 6.88
CA SER A 462 -21.48 -31.79 5.47
C SER A 462 -20.78 -30.71 4.62
N ASP A 463 -20.11 -29.74 5.27
CA ASP A 463 -19.27 -28.71 4.65
C ASP A 463 -17.85 -28.80 5.24
N PRO A 464 -16.78 -28.71 4.43
CA PRO A 464 -15.41 -28.90 4.93
C PRO A 464 -14.95 -27.80 5.89
N TYR A 465 -13.98 -28.15 6.74
CA TYR A 465 -13.15 -27.21 7.48
C TYR A 465 -11.71 -27.40 6.98
N GLU A 466 -11.18 -26.41 6.27
CA GLU A 466 -9.81 -26.42 5.77
C GLU A 466 -8.90 -25.93 6.90
N ALA A 467 -8.23 -26.87 7.57
CA ALA A 467 -7.30 -26.54 8.65
C ALA A 467 -6.19 -25.61 8.13
N PRO A 468 -5.88 -24.50 8.84
CA PRO A 468 -4.83 -23.59 8.42
C PRO A 468 -3.46 -24.25 8.54
N GLU A 469 -2.65 -24.08 7.49
CA GLU A 469 -1.23 -24.48 7.45
C GLU A 469 -0.30 -23.31 7.85
N ASP A 470 -0.83 -22.09 7.87
CA ASP A 470 -0.15 -20.82 8.11
C ASP A 470 -0.52 -20.18 9.47
N ALA A 471 -0.94 -20.99 10.45
CA ALA A 471 -1.32 -20.48 11.76
C ALA A 471 -0.10 -20.08 12.60
N ASP A 472 -0.09 -18.84 13.09
CA ASP A 472 0.95 -18.31 13.99
C ASP A 472 0.98 -19.06 15.34
N LEU A 473 -0.18 -19.58 15.77
CA LEU A 473 -0.30 -20.40 16.97
C LEU A 473 -1.38 -21.49 16.78
N THR A 474 -1.04 -22.75 17.09
CA THR A 474 -1.99 -23.87 17.09
C THR A 474 -2.21 -24.41 18.51
N ILE A 475 -3.47 -24.57 18.92
CA ILE A 475 -3.87 -25.00 20.26
C ILE A 475 -4.98 -26.07 20.20
N ASP A 476 -4.69 -27.25 20.72
CA ASP A 476 -5.70 -28.26 21.07
C ASP A 476 -6.19 -28.06 22.52
N THR A 477 -7.50 -27.87 22.71
CA THR A 477 -8.11 -27.63 24.02
C THR A 477 -8.64 -28.90 24.70
N SER A 478 -8.37 -30.09 24.15
CA SER A 478 -8.90 -31.36 24.68
C SER A 478 -8.43 -31.68 26.10
N GLY A 479 -7.21 -31.25 26.46
CA GLY A 479 -6.59 -31.50 27.78
C GLY A 479 -6.06 -30.25 28.48
N LEU A 480 -6.39 -29.05 27.98
CA LEU A 480 -5.95 -27.79 28.57
C LEU A 480 -7.07 -27.16 29.39
N SER A 481 -6.72 -26.58 30.54
CA SER A 481 -7.66 -25.68 31.22
C SER A 481 -7.87 -24.43 30.36
N PRO A 482 -9.04 -23.77 30.44
CA PRO A 482 -9.25 -22.49 29.76
C PRO A 482 -8.20 -21.44 30.11
N HIS A 483 -7.74 -21.42 31.37
CA HIS A 483 -6.70 -20.50 31.81
C HIS A 483 -5.37 -20.76 31.10
N ASP A 484 -4.89 -22.01 31.10
CA ASP A 484 -3.62 -22.35 30.44
C ASP A 484 -3.66 -22.08 28.94
N ALA A 485 -4.81 -22.34 28.29
CA ALA A 485 -5.00 -22.07 26.87
C ALA A 485 -4.97 -20.56 26.57
N VAL A 486 -5.60 -19.73 27.41
CA VAL A 486 -5.53 -18.26 27.28
C VAL A 486 -4.11 -17.75 27.52
N THR A 487 -3.43 -18.25 28.55
CA THR A 487 -2.03 -17.88 28.87
C THR A 487 -1.10 -18.18 27.70
N ARG A 488 -1.26 -19.32 27.01
CA ARG A 488 -0.47 -19.61 25.79
C ARG A 488 -0.66 -18.59 24.68
N VAL A 489 -1.89 -18.12 24.45
CA VAL A 489 -2.14 -17.07 23.46
C VAL A 489 -1.51 -15.76 23.91
N PHE A 490 -1.68 -15.41 25.18
CA PHE A 490 -1.08 -14.20 25.76
C PHE A 490 0.45 -14.20 25.65
N ASP A 491 1.11 -15.30 26.03
CA ASP A 491 2.56 -15.44 25.98
C ASP A 491 3.09 -15.34 24.54
N HIS A 492 2.34 -15.88 23.56
CA HIS A 492 2.66 -15.68 22.15
C HIS A 492 2.59 -14.20 21.76
N LEU A 493 1.58 -13.47 22.22
CA LEU A 493 1.47 -12.03 21.95
C LEU A 493 2.58 -11.20 22.62
N VAL A 494 3.05 -11.64 23.79
CA VAL A 494 4.20 -11.05 24.48
C VAL A 494 5.49 -11.33 23.70
N ALA A 495 5.73 -12.59 23.32
CA ALA A 495 6.91 -13.00 22.59
C ALA A 495 7.05 -12.28 21.24
N GLY A 496 5.92 -12.03 20.55
CA GLY A 496 5.91 -11.26 19.30
C GLY A 496 5.90 -9.74 19.45
N GLY A 497 5.94 -9.22 20.68
CA GLY A 497 6.10 -7.79 20.98
C GLY A 497 4.81 -6.95 20.95
N TRP A 498 3.65 -7.55 20.72
CA TRP A 498 2.36 -6.84 20.65
C TRP A 498 1.83 -6.42 22.02
N VAL A 499 2.21 -7.16 23.06
CA VAL A 499 1.76 -6.93 24.44
C VAL A 499 2.97 -6.88 25.37
N ARG A 500 2.97 -5.95 26.32
CA ARG A 500 3.99 -5.87 27.38
C ARG A 500 3.50 -6.62 28.62
N THR A 501 4.41 -7.23 29.36
CA THR A 501 4.08 -8.01 30.57
C THR A 501 3.59 -7.18 31.76
N GLY A 502 3.63 -5.85 31.66
CA GLY A 502 3.35 -4.93 32.77
C GLY A 502 4.59 -4.63 33.59
#